data_AF-A0AAI8R9G3-F1
#
_entry.id   AF-A0AAI8R9G3-F1
#
_cell.length_a   1.000
_cell.length_b   1.000
_cell.length_c   1.000
_cell.angle_alpha   90.00
_cell.angle_beta   90.00
_cell.angle_gamma   90.00
#
_symmetry.space_group_name_H-M   'P 1'
#
loop_
_entity.id
_entity.type
_entity.pdbx_description
1 polymer ?
#
loop_
_entity_poly.entity_id
_entity_poly.type
_entity_poly.pdbx_seq_one_letter_code
_entity_poly.pdbx_strand_id
1 'polypeptide(L)'
;MEQEIVSYRMLSRGNITKDFLKNLRNVQTIEGMEYLDTSQVTNMERMFTQMRNLREIDVSHFDTRNVTNMNSLFYRISSVCSFMLSGQKE
;
A
#
# COMPACT_ATOMS: atom_id res chain seq x y z
N MET A 1 0.44 27.41 1.44
CA MET A 1 -0.50 26.29 1.30
C MET A 1 0.27 25.18 0.61
N GLU A 2 0.71 24.19 1.39
CA GLU A 2 1.44 23.05 0.84
C GLU A 2 0.50 22.25 -0.07
N GLN A 3 0.99 21.86 -1.25
CA GLN A 3 0.21 21.12 -2.22
C GLN A 3 -0.20 19.78 -1.58
N GLU A 4 -1.49 19.65 -1.28
CA GLU A 4 -2.09 18.43 -0.76
C GLU A 4 -2.10 17.43 -1.92
N ILE A 5 -1.10 16.55 -1.99
CA ILE A 5 -1.15 15.42 -2.92
C ILE A 5 -2.30 14.53 -2.45
N VAL A 6 -3.48 14.70 -3.06
CA VAL A 6 -4.70 13.96 -2.71
C VAL A 6 -4.62 12.51 -3.16
N SER A 7 -3.97 12.25 -4.30
CA SER A 7 -3.89 10.91 -4.92
C SER A 7 -2.49 10.61 -5.45
N TYR A 8 -2.03 9.37 -5.24
CA TYR A 8 -0.87 8.81 -5.92
C TYR A 8 -1.33 7.72 -6.90
N ARG A 9 -0.81 7.74 -8.13
CA ARG A 9 -1.10 6.73 -9.15
C ARG A 9 0.19 6.14 -9.68
N MET A 10 0.31 4.81 -9.60
CA MET A 10 1.37 4.08 -10.28
C MET A 10 1.06 3.98 -11.78
N LEU A 11 2.03 4.28 -12.63
CA LEU A 11 1.83 4.36 -14.10
C LEU A 11 2.49 3.20 -14.88
N SER A 12 3.31 2.40 -14.21
CA SER A 12 4.04 1.30 -14.84
C SER A 12 4.42 0.24 -13.82
N ARG A 13 4.69 -0.97 -14.30
CA ARG A 13 5.24 -2.05 -13.47
C ARG A 13 6.57 -1.63 -12.86
N GLY A 14 6.72 -1.84 -11.56
CA GLY A 14 7.93 -1.47 -10.85
C GLY A 14 7.93 -1.98 -9.41
N ASN A 15 9.12 -2.02 -8.82
CA ASN A 15 9.27 -2.33 -7.41
C ASN A 15 9.10 -1.04 -6.61
N ILE A 16 8.00 -0.95 -5.86
CA ILE A 16 7.84 0.09 -4.86
C ILE A 16 8.50 -0.38 -3.56
N THR A 17 9.52 0.35 -3.10
CA THR A 17 10.11 0.08 -1.79
C THR A 17 9.21 0.66 -0.68
N LYS A 18 9.20 0.03 0.49
CA LYS A 18 8.53 0.59 1.68
C LYS A 18 8.98 2.02 2.01
N ASP A 19 10.23 2.37 1.68
CA ASP A 19 10.77 3.70 1.93
C ASP A 19 10.19 4.76 0.97
N PHE A 20 9.86 4.36 -0.26
CA PHE A 20 9.11 5.22 -1.18
C PHE A 20 7.72 5.53 -0.62
N LEU A 21 6.98 4.51 -0.18
CA LEU A 21 5.62 4.66 0.37
C LEU A 21 5.60 5.48 1.67
N LYS A 22 6.63 5.40 2.51
CA LYS A 22 6.75 6.22 3.73
C LYS A 22 6.78 7.73 3.47
N ASN A 23 7.14 8.16 2.26
CA ASN A 23 7.12 9.58 1.89
C ASN A 23 5.72 10.05 1.46
N LEU A 24 4.81 9.13 1.15
CA LEU A 24 3.42 9.41 0.77
C LEU A 24 2.52 9.56 2.01
N ARG A 25 2.90 10.42 2.97
CA ARG A 25 2.17 10.54 4.26
C ARG A 25 0.85 11.29 4.17
N ASN A 26 0.70 12.13 3.15
CA ASN A 26 -0.46 13.01 2.97
C ASN A 26 -1.44 12.55 1.88
N VAL A 27 -1.23 11.36 1.29
CA VAL A 27 -2.12 10.85 0.23
C VAL A 27 -3.43 10.31 0.81
N GLN A 28 -4.54 10.55 0.10
CA GLN A 28 -5.86 10.02 0.44
C GLN A 28 -6.19 8.75 -0.33
N THR A 29 -5.69 8.62 -1.55
CA THR A 29 -5.92 7.44 -2.40
C THR A 29 -4.63 6.99 -3.08
N ILE A 30 -4.43 5.68 -3.17
CA ILE A 30 -3.34 5.05 -3.92
C ILE A 30 -3.95 4.14 -5.00
N GLU A 31 -3.69 4.46 -6.27
CA GLU A 31 -4.17 3.72 -7.44
C GLU A 31 -3.00 3.04 -8.18
N GLY A 32 -3.31 2.03 -8.98
CA GLY A 32 -2.30 1.32 -9.78
C GLY A 32 -1.55 0.22 -9.00
N MET A 33 -2.12 -0.27 -7.88
CA MET A 33 -1.49 -1.34 -7.08
C MET A 33 -1.42 -2.67 -7.83
N GLU A 34 -2.18 -2.85 -8.90
CA GLU A 34 -2.07 -3.96 -9.86
C GLU A 34 -0.74 -3.98 -10.64
N TYR A 35 -0.02 -2.85 -10.67
CA TYR A 35 1.31 -2.77 -11.28
C TYR A 35 2.45 -3.19 -10.34
N LEU A 36 2.16 -3.40 -9.06
CA LEU A 36 3.15 -3.82 -8.08
C LEU A 36 3.31 -5.34 -8.09
N ASP A 37 4.48 -5.82 -8.50
CA ASP A 37 4.81 -7.24 -8.40
C ASP A 37 5.24 -7.59 -6.98
N THR A 38 4.40 -8.34 -6.27
CA THR A 38 4.62 -8.81 -4.90
C THR A 38 5.02 -10.28 -4.84
N SER A 39 5.10 -10.97 -5.99
CA SER A 39 5.27 -12.44 -6.05
C SER A 39 6.59 -12.93 -5.44
N GLN A 40 7.62 -12.08 -5.39
CA GLN A 40 8.93 -12.41 -4.82
C GLN A 40 9.19 -11.70 -3.47
N VAL A 41 8.22 -10.94 -2.95
CA VAL A 41 8.39 -10.18 -1.72
C VAL A 41 8.27 -11.11 -0.52
N THR A 42 9.30 -11.13 0.32
CA THR A 42 9.30 -11.90 1.58
C THR A 42 9.00 -11.05 2.81
N ASN A 43 9.15 -9.73 2.71
CA ASN A 43 8.95 -8.80 3.82
C ASN A 43 8.13 -7.58 3.38
N MET A 44 6.91 -7.47 3.92
CA MET A 44 5.97 -6.35 3.73
C MET A 44 5.85 -5.49 5.01
N GLU A 45 6.76 -5.62 5.97
CA GLU A 45 6.74 -4.87 7.22
C GLU A 45 6.64 -3.36 6.97
N ARG A 46 5.66 -2.72 7.63
CA ARG A 46 5.48 -1.26 7.66
C ARG A 46 5.31 -0.61 6.27
N MET A 47 4.88 -1.35 5.26
CA MET A 47 4.77 -0.83 3.89
C MET A 47 3.81 0.36 3.75
N PHE A 48 2.71 0.37 4.52
CA PHE A 48 1.72 1.46 4.55
C PHE A 48 1.67 2.17 5.91
N THR A 49 2.75 2.12 6.69
CA THR A 49 2.74 2.70 8.04
C THR A 49 2.61 4.22 8.01
N GLN A 50 1.87 4.77 8.98
CA GLN A 50 1.70 6.22 9.17
C GLN A 50 1.02 6.98 8.02
N MET A 51 0.36 6.30 7.07
CA MET A 51 -0.49 6.94 6.06
C MET A 51 -1.82 7.38 6.67
N ARG A 52 -1.78 8.45 7.48
CA ARG A 52 -2.92 8.90 8.31
C ARG A 52 -4.08 9.49 7.51
N ASN A 53 -3.81 9.96 6.31
CA ASN A 53 -4.83 10.55 5.44
C ASN A 53 -5.40 9.55 4.43
N LEU A 54 -4.84 8.33 4.35
CA LEU A 54 -5.27 7.30 3.40
C LEU A 54 -6.69 6.85 3.75
N ARG A 55 -7.56 6.93 2.75
CA ARG A 55 -8.98 6.55 2.79
C ARG A 55 -9.24 5.26 2.01
N GLU A 56 -8.49 5.06 0.94
CA GLU A 56 -8.70 3.94 0.03
C GLU A 56 -7.40 3.44 -0.58
N ILE A 57 -7.23 2.12 -0.55
CA ILE A 57 -6.19 1.40 -1.25
C ILE A 57 -6.72 0.01 -1.65
N ASP A 58 -6.53 -0.35 -2.91
CA ASP A 58 -6.78 -1.70 -3.39
C ASP A 58 -5.51 -2.54 -3.26
N VAL A 59 -5.56 -3.60 -2.44
CA VAL A 59 -4.47 -4.56 -2.26
C VAL A 59 -4.87 -5.97 -2.71
N SER A 60 -5.97 -6.11 -3.44
CA SER A 60 -6.50 -7.39 -3.90
C SER A 60 -5.55 -8.14 -4.83
N HIS A 61 -4.66 -7.42 -5.51
CA HIS A 61 -3.66 -7.96 -6.43
C HIS A 61 -2.37 -8.46 -5.75
N PHE A 62 -2.26 -8.34 -4.42
CA PHE A 62 -1.03 -8.70 -3.71
C PHE A 62 -0.88 -10.23 -3.63
N ASP A 63 0.21 -10.75 -4.20
CA ASP A 63 0.67 -12.11 -4.00
C ASP A 63 1.47 -12.17 -2.70
N THR A 64 0.86 -12.77 -1.68
CA THR A 64 1.44 -12.85 -0.34
C THR A 64 2.04 -14.22 -0.02
N ARG A 65 2.07 -15.16 -0.97
CA ARG A 65 2.45 -16.56 -0.74
C ARG A 65 3.88 -16.73 -0.21
N ASN A 66 4.78 -15.81 -0.56
CA ASN A 66 6.18 -15.84 -0.13
C ASN A 66 6.47 -14.91 1.06
N VAL A 67 5.48 -14.17 1.55
CA VAL A 67 5.67 -13.16 2.61
C VAL A 67 5.75 -13.84 3.97
N THR A 68 6.86 -13.64 4.67
CA THR A 68 7.09 -14.17 6.02
C THR A 68 6.95 -13.10 7.10
N ASN A 69 6.90 -11.82 6.73
CA ASN A 69 6.75 -10.71 7.66
C ASN A 69 5.77 -9.65 7.12
N MET A 70 4.61 -9.53 7.78
CA MET A 70 3.59 -8.48 7.54
C MET A 70 3.40 -7.56 8.76
N ASN A 71 4.38 -7.53 9.68
CA ASN A 71 4.25 -6.79 10.92
C ASN A 71 4.00 -5.30 10.66
N SER A 72 3.04 -4.72 11.38
CA SER A 72 2.71 -3.29 11.31
C SER A 72 2.41 -2.79 9.88
N LEU A 73 1.99 -3.66 8.95
CA LEU A 73 1.73 -3.31 7.55
C LEU A 73 0.81 -2.08 7.41
N PHE A 74 -0.27 -2.04 8.21
CA PHE A 74 -1.25 -0.95 8.27
C PHE A 74 -1.21 -0.17 9.60
N TYR A 75 -0.08 -0.19 10.32
CA TYR A 75 0.01 0.50 11.62
C TYR A 75 -0.13 2.02 11.46
N ARG A 76 -1.05 2.61 12.23
CA ARG A 76 -1.40 4.05 12.18
C ARG A 76 -1.91 4.53 10.82
N ILE A 77 -2.54 3.65 10.05
CA ILE A 77 -3.48 4.06 9.00
C ILE A 77 -4.76 4.58 9.65
N SER A 78 -5.47 5.48 8.97
CA SER A 78 -6.78 5.96 9.39
C SER A 78 -7.76 4.79 9.60
N SER A 79 -8.56 4.84 10.67
CA SER A 79 -9.65 3.88 10.90
C SER A 79 -10.75 3.91 9.83
N VAL A 80 -10.76 4.94 8.96
CA VAL A 80 -11.74 5.11 7.88
C VAL A 80 -11.27 4.42 6.58
N CYS A 81 -10.10 3.78 6.58
CA CYS A 81 -9.56 3.14 5.40
C CYS A 81 -10.34 1.85 5.06
N SER A 82 -11.01 1.83 3.91
CA SER A 82 -11.67 0.63 3.39
C SER A 82 -10.65 -0.23 2.65
N PHE A 83 -10.51 -1.49 3.06
CA PHE A 83 -9.66 -2.46 2.36
C PHE A 83 -10.53 -3.36 1.48
N MET A 84 -10.37 -3.26 0.16
CA MET A 84 -10.98 -4.22 -0.76
C MET A 84 -10.13 -5.49 -0.79
N LEU A 85 -10.53 -6.52 -0.04
CA LEU A 85 -9.90 -7.85 -0.02
C LEU A 85 -10.72 -8.85 -0.84
N SER A 86 -10.95 -8.59 -2.12
CA SER A 86 -11.64 -9.55 -3.00
C SER A 86 -10.63 -10.38 -3.78
N GLY A 87 -10.10 -11.47 -3.20
CA GLY A 87 -9.33 -12.43 -4.00
C GLY A 87 -8.22 -13.24 -3.33
N GLN A 88 -8.05 -13.19 -2.00
CA GLN A 88 -7.09 -14.09 -1.35
C GLN A 88 -7.62 -15.53 -1.44
N LYS A 89 -7.13 -16.29 -2.44
CA LYS A 89 -7.20 -17.75 -2.41
C LYS A 89 -6.19 -18.21 -1.37
N GLU A 90 -6.72 -18.67 -0.23
CA GLU A 90 -5.99 -19.51 0.72
C GLU A 90 -5.33 -20.71 0.02
#